data_AF-I2J9E8-F1
#
_entry.id   AF-I2J9E8-F1
#
_cell.length_a   1.000
_cell.length_b   1.000
_cell.length_c   1.000
_cell.angle_alpha   90.00
_cell.angle_beta   90.00
_cell.angle_gamma   90.00
#
_symmetry.space_group_name_H-M   'P 1'
#
loop_
_entity.id
_entity.type
_entity.pdbx_description
1 polymer ?
#
loop_
_entity_poly.entity_id
_entity_poly.type
_entity_poly.pdbx_seq_one_letter_code
_entity_poly.pdbx_strand_id
1 'polypeptide(L)'
;MGGPAFSVESKTLREVRQFFSKHTDDVVRGVGGSGEVANRGEDLLQSTKEIQRIEEINVVFKRNPKHDEAEFIRQLKGQEEGLNKLTVKEYFENRKEYIKNGRSSEAKAAQKAARENALADKYNEMLLQGNSRSEAKRIAEDWIKTQAALHDPDMIAGGYATKITGMGDTRINSSLGSQWRSRISEMDQ
;
A
#
# COMPACT_ATOMS: atom_id res chain seq x y z
N MET A 1 -8.55 -16.67 -9.70
CA MET A 1 -7.15 -16.98 -9.30
C MET A 1 -6.89 -16.17 -8.05
N GLY A 2 -6.53 -16.79 -6.92
CA GLY A 2 -6.15 -16.01 -5.74
C GLY A 2 -4.78 -15.40 -5.97
N GLY A 3 -4.62 -14.16 -5.51
CA GLY A 3 -3.36 -13.45 -5.58
C GLY A 3 -2.31 -14.06 -4.65
N PRO A 4 -1.01 -13.80 -4.89
CA PRO A 4 0.04 -14.02 -3.90
C PRO A 4 -0.30 -13.35 -2.56
N ALA A 5 0.08 -14.01 -1.46
CA ALA A 5 0.07 -13.45 -0.13
C ALA A 5 1.48 -12.90 0.16
N PHE A 6 1.67 -11.61 -0.08
CA PHE A 6 2.84 -10.85 0.29
C PHE A 6 2.61 -10.20 1.66
N SER A 7 3.60 -10.27 2.55
CA SER A 7 3.66 -9.35 3.68
C SER A 7 4.81 -8.37 3.49
N VAL A 8 4.47 -7.09 3.64
CA VAL A 8 5.44 -6.01 3.57
C VAL A 8 5.59 -5.46 4.98
N GLU A 9 6.60 -5.93 5.70
CA GLU A 9 6.87 -5.48 7.06
C GLU A 9 7.88 -4.34 7.07
N SER A 10 7.64 -3.28 7.84
CA SER A 10 8.74 -2.40 8.25
C SER A 10 9.41 -2.97 9.50
N LYS A 11 10.73 -2.77 9.65
CA LYS A 11 11.43 -3.16 10.90
C LYS A 11 10.74 -2.58 12.14
N THR A 12 10.24 -1.35 12.03
CA THR A 12 9.51 -0.67 13.10
C THR A 12 8.13 -1.29 13.36
N LEU A 13 7.39 -1.71 12.32
CA LEU A 13 6.13 -2.45 12.51
C LEU A 13 6.35 -3.84 13.11
N ARG A 14 7.47 -4.50 12.80
CA ARG A 14 7.87 -5.76 13.47
C ARG A 14 8.18 -5.52 14.94
N GLU A 15 8.94 -4.48 15.27
CA GLU A 15 9.23 -4.10 16.67
C GLU A 15 7.97 -3.69 17.43
N VAL A 16 7.06 -2.96 16.79
CA VAL A 16 5.75 -2.57 17.34
C VAL A 16 4.83 -3.79 17.51
N ARG A 17 4.74 -4.69 16.54
CA ARG A 17 4.01 -5.97 16.68
C ARG A 17 4.61 -6.84 17.77
N GLN A 18 5.94 -6.93 17.88
CA GLN A 18 6.61 -7.66 18.95
C GLN A 18 6.38 -7.01 20.32
N PHE A 19 6.32 -5.67 20.37
CA PHE A 19 5.94 -4.93 21.57
C PHE A 19 4.50 -5.25 21.96
N PHE A 20 3.53 -5.16 21.05
CA PHE A 20 2.14 -5.49 21.34
C PHE A 20 1.95 -6.98 21.69
N SER A 21 2.59 -7.89 20.96
CA SER A 21 2.50 -9.34 21.22
C SER A 21 3.03 -9.70 22.62
N LYS A 22 4.14 -9.07 23.06
CA LYS A 22 4.68 -9.24 24.42
C LYS A 22 3.80 -8.65 25.53
N HIS A 23 2.85 -7.78 25.22
CA HIS A 23 1.96 -7.14 26.21
C HIS A 23 0.49 -7.57 26.07
N THR A 24 0.12 -8.34 25.04
CA THR A 24 -1.20 -8.97 24.91
C THR A 24 -1.29 -10.30 25.63
N ASP A 25 -0.16 -10.98 25.88
CA ASP A 25 -0.11 -12.22 26.66
C ASP A 25 -0.56 -12.02 28.13
N ASP A 26 -0.48 -10.78 28.64
CA ASP A 26 -0.93 -10.44 29.99
C ASP A 26 -2.46 -10.22 30.10
N VAL A 27 -3.18 -10.09 28.99
CA VAL A 27 -4.64 -9.79 28.98
C VAL A 27 -5.51 -11.02 28.71
N VAL A 28 -4.97 -12.10 28.12
CA VAL A 28 -5.79 -13.26 27.66
C VAL A 28 -5.92 -14.37 28.72
N ARG A 29 -5.34 -14.25 29.91
CA ARG A 29 -5.45 -15.29 30.97
C ARG A 29 -6.75 -15.21 31.80
N GLY A 30 -7.89 -14.90 31.19
CA GLY A 30 -9.18 -14.91 31.88
C GLY A 30 -10.35 -15.19 30.95
N VAL A 31 -11.14 -16.22 31.28
CA VAL A 31 -12.43 -16.66 30.68
C VAL A 31 -12.25 -17.52 29.40
N GLY A 32 -12.58 -18.81 29.32
CA GLY A 32 -13.40 -19.71 30.14
C GLY A 32 -14.80 -19.90 29.54
N GLY A 33 -15.00 -20.86 28.61
CA GLY A 33 -16.35 -21.27 28.18
C GLY A 33 -16.44 -22.13 26.92
N SER A 34 -16.81 -23.41 27.11
CA SER A 34 -17.09 -24.45 26.11
C SER A 34 -18.43 -24.25 25.38
N GLY A 35 -18.58 -24.76 24.15
CA GLY A 35 -19.89 -24.83 23.48
C GLY A 35 -19.85 -25.21 22.00
N GLU A 36 -20.00 -26.50 21.75
CA GLU A 36 -20.11 -27.23 20.49
C GLU A 36 -21.27 -26.72 19.57
N VAL A 37 -20.97 -26.30 18.34
CA VAL A 37 -21.95 -26.25 17.23
C VAL A 37 -21.29 -26.80 15.97
N ALA A 38 -21.71 -28.02 15.65
CA ALA A 38 -21.17 -28.90 14.64
C ALA A 38 -21.62 -28.55 13.20
N ASN A 39 -20.65 -28.63 12.28
CA ASN A 39 -20.74 -29.41 11.04
C ASN A 39 -21.77 -29.01 9.97
N ARG A 40 -21.71 -27.78 9.46
CA ARG A 40 -22.30 -27.42 8.13
C ARG A 40 -21.44 -26.48 7.26
N GLY A 41 -20.26 -26.07 7.72
CA GLY A 41 -19.36 -25.17 6.98
C GLY A 41 -18.23 -25.86 6.21
N GLU A 42 -17.92 -27.12 6.52
CA GLU A 42 -16.72 -27.79 5.99
C GLU A 42 -16.89 -28.27 4.54
N ASP A 43 -18.12 -28.60 4.12
CA ASP A 43 -18.39 -29.11 2.76
C ASP A 43 -18.35 -28.01 1.68
N LEU A 44 -18.46 -26.74 2.06
CA LEU A 44 -18.27 -25.60 1.15
C LEU A 44 -16.79 -25.20 1.01
N LEU A 45 -15.91 -25.65 1.93
CA LEU A 45 -14.46 -25.43 1.84
C LEU A 45 -13.76 -26.39 0.88
N GLN A 46 -14.32 -27.59 0.65
CA GLN A 46 -13.65 -28.63 -0.14
C GLN A 46 -13.77 -28.45 -1.66
N SER A 47 -14.67 -27.57 -2.13
CA SER A 47 -14.87 -27.33 -3.58
C SER A 47 -14.22 -26.05 -4.12
N THR A 48 -13.67 -25.18 -3.26
CA THR A 48 -12.71 -24.18 -3.71
C THR A 48 -11.37 -24.87 -3.81
N LYS A 49 -11.09 -25.47 -4.97
CA LYS A 49 -9.75 -25.89 -5.42
C LYS A 49 -8.70 -25.08 -4.67
N GLU A 50 -7.88 -25.75 -3.87
CA GLU A 50 -6.65 -25.19 -3.30
C GLU A 50 -6.05 -24.23 -4.32
N ILE A 51 -6.29 -22.94 -4.11
CA ILE A 51 -5.57 -21.94 -4.85
C ILE A 51 -4.17 -22.11 -4.30
N GLN A 52 -3.26 -22.67 -5.10
CA GLN A 52 -1.84 -22.71 -4.79
C GLN A 52 -1.40 -21.28 -4.48
N ARG A 53 -1.43 -20.92 -3.20
CA ARG A 53 -0.87 -19.67 -2.71
C ARG A 53 0.62 -19.89 -2.68
N ILE A 54 1.34 -19.01 -3.34
CA ILE A 54 2.80 -18.96 -3.24
C ILE A 54 3.15 -18.75 -1.76
N GLU A 55 4.27 -19.33 -1.32
CA GLU A 55 4.81 -19.07 0.01
C GLU A 55 4.95 -17.57 0.26
N GLU A 56 4.74 -17.14 1.50
CA GLU A 56 4.79 -15.73 1.86
C GLU A 56 6.20 -15.15 1.65
N ILE A 57 6.31 -14.16 0.75
CA ILE A 57 7.55 -13.42 0.53
C ILE A 57 7.55 -12.22 1.46
N ASN A 58 8.51 -12.17 2.40
CA ASN A 58 8.65 -11.08 3.37
C ASN A 58 9.63 -10.02 2.88
N VAL A 59 9.12 -8.84 2.51
CA VAL A 59 9.95 -7.73 2.04
C VAL A 59 10.07 -6.66 3.12
N VAL A 60 11.29 -6.42 3.61
CA VAL A 60 11.52 -5.52 4.75
C VAL A 60 11.87 -4.08 4.32
N PHE A 61 11.04 -3.11 4.71
CA PHE A 61 11.30 -1.68 4.46
C PHE A 61 11.90 -0.97 5.68
N LYS A 62 12.82 -0.03 5.40
CA LYS A 62 13.44 0.84 6.40
C LYS A 62 12.81 2.23 6.31
N ARG A 63 12.32 2.73 7.45
CA ARG A 63 11.85 4.11 7.59
C ARG A 63 13.03 5.05 7.82
N ASN A 64 13.02 6.21 7.17
CA ASN A 64 13.91 7.31 7.54
C ASN A 64 13.33 7.99 8.79
N PRO A 65 14.10 8.21 9.88
CA PRO A 65 13.61 8.88 11.09
C PRO A 65 13.00 10.27 10.85
N LYS A 66 13.38 10.96 9.77
CA LYS A 66 12.83 12.27 9.36
C LYS A 66 11.46 12.17 8.68
N HIS A 67 11.00 10.97 8.34
CA HIS A 67 9.69 10.76 7.78
C HIS A 67 8.66 10.64 8.89
N ASP A 68 7.49 11.22 8.64
CA ASP A 68 6.32 10.98 9.45
C ASP A 68 6.03 9.48 9.49
N GLU A 69 5.89 8.95 10.70
CA GLU A 69 5.77 7.52 10.93
C GLU A 69 4.42 6.97 10.50
N ALA A 70 3.34 7.69 10.81
CA ALA A 70 1.99 7.28 10.45
C ALA A 70 1.81 7.27 8.93
N GLU A 71 2.30 8.30 8.24
CA GLU A 71 2.25 8.38 6.78
C GLU A 71 3.15 7.33 6.11
N PHE A 72 4.32 7.05 6.68
CA PHE A 72 5.19 5.98 6.18
C PHE A 72 4.48 4.62 6.29
N ILE A 73 3.87 4.33 7.44
CA ILE A 73 3.09 3.11 7.66
C ILE A 73 1.89 3.04 6.72
N ARG A 74 1.17 4.16 6.52
CA ARG A 74 0.00 4.22 5.63
C ARG A 74 0.39 3.88 4.19
N GLN A 75 1.43 4.51 3.66
CA GLN A 75 1.90 4.24 2.30
C GLN A 75 2.45 2.82 2.16
N LEU A 76 3.21 2.33 3.16
CA LEU A 76 3.71 0.96 3.15
C LEU A 76 2.59 -0.08 3.15
N LYS A 77 1.53 0.15 3.93
CA LYS A 77 0.35 -0.71 3.94
C LYS A 77 -0.38 -0.67 2.60
N GLY A 78 -0.41 0.48 1.93
CA GLY A 78 -0.88 0.60 0.55
C GLY A 78 -0.13 -0.35 -0.39
N GLN A 79 1.21 -0.39 -0.29
CA GLN A 79 2.03 -1.31 -1.07
C GLN A 79 1.68 -2.78 -0.82
N GLU A 80 1.56 -3.18 0.46
CA GLU A 80 1.18 -4.53 0.87
C GLU A 80 -0.20 -4.94 0.32
N GLU A 81 -1.21 -4.12 0.60
CA GLU A 81 -2.58 -4.39 0.18
C GLU A 81 -2.71 -4.39 -1.35
N GLY A 82 -1.98 -3.52 -2.03
CA GLY A 82 -1.92 -3.46 -3.47
C GLY A 82 -1.37 -4.74 -4.08
N LEU A 83 -0.22 -5.21 -3.58
CA LEU A 83 0.40 -6.47 -4.00
C LEU A 83 -0.53 -7.66 -3.78
N ASN A 84 -1.18 -7.72 -2.62
CA ASN A 84 -2.11 -8.80 -2.26
C ASN A 84 -3.39 -8.83 -3.08
N LYS A 85 -3.69 -7.75 -3.82
CA LYS A 85 -4.83 -7.67 -4.74
C LYS A 85 -4.47 -8.07 -6.16
N LEU A 86 -3.18 -8.11 -6.53
CA LEU A 86 -2.75 -8.56 -7.85
C LEU A 86 -2.85 -10.09 -7.93
N THR A 87 -3.15 -10.61 -9.11
CA THR A 87 -2.83 -12.01 -9.43
C THR A 87 -1.37 -12.14 -9.84
N VAL A 88 -0.80 -13.35 -9.74
CA VAL A 88 0.58 -13.65 -10.20
C VAL A 88 0.78 -13.23 -11.66
N LYS A 89 -0.22 -13.50 -12.51
CA LYS A 89 -0.21 -13.11 -13.92
C LYS A 89 -0.14 -11.59 -14.08
N GLU A 90 -1.01 -10.85 -13.40
CA GLU A 90 -1.02 -9.38 -13.48
C GLU A 90 0.29 -8.77 -12.97
N TYR A 91 0.86 -9.32 -11.90
CA TYR A 91 2.17 -8.91 -11.41
C TYR A 91 3.23 -9.03 -12.52
N PHE A 92 3.40 -10.21 -13.12
CA PHE A 92 4.43 -10.41 -14.15
C PHE A 92 4.17 -9.60 -15.43
N GLU A 93 2.91 -9.45 -15.84
CA GLU A 93 2.54 -8.60 -16.99
C GLU A 93 2.90 -7.13 -16.72
N ASN A 94 2.52 -6.60 -15.56
CA ASN A 94 2.83 -5.23 -15.16
C ASN A 94 4.35 -5.01 -15.01
N ARG A 95 5.07 -5.98 -14.41
CA ARG A 95 6.53 -5.95 -14.27
C ARG A 95 7.23 -5.94 -15.62
N LYS A 96 6.83 -6.82 -16.54
CA LYS A 96 7.39 -6.89 -17.89
C LYS A 96 7.19 -5.58 -18.65
N GLU A 97 5.99 -5.02 -18.55
CA GLU A 97 5.66 -3.74 -19.18
C GLU A 97 6.50 -2.60 -18.60
N TYR A 98 6.65 -2.53 -17.28
CA TYR A 98 7.48 -1.52 -16.62
C TYR A 98 8.96 -1.66 -16.97
N ILE A 99 9.52 -2.87 -17.03
CA ILE A 99 10.92 -3.09 -17.43
C ILE A 99 11.15 -2.62 -18.88
N LYS A 100 10.20 -2.90 -19.77
CA LYS A 100 10.30 -2.56 -21.19
C LYS A 100 10.15 -1.06 -21.45
N ASN A 101 9.15 -0.43 -20.83
CA ASN A 101 8.69 0.91 -21.20
C ASN A 101 8.87 1.96 -20.09
N GLY A 102 9.28 1.55 -18.90
CA GLY A 102 9.31 2.41 -17.72
C GLY A 102 7.94 3.00 -17.42
N ARG A 103 7.89 4.31 -17.16
CA ARG A 103 6.63 5.05 -17.02
C ARG A 103 6.13 5.50 -18.38
N SER A 104 5.04 4.88 -18.86
CA SER A 104 4.39 5.23 -20.12
C SER A 104 3.82 6.65 -20.12
N SER A 105 3.44 7.16 -21.30
CA SER A 105 2.74 8.45 -21.46
C SER A 105 1.42 8.48 -20.68
N GLU A 106 0.70 7.37 -20.68
CA GLU A 106 -0.60 7.20 -20.03
C GLU A 106 -0.43 7.22 -18.51
N ALA A 107 0.63 6.58 -17.98
CA ALA A 107 0.96 6.63 -16.57
C ALA A 107 1.22 8.07 -16.10
N LYS A 108 2.01 8.83 -16.88
CA LYS A 108 2.29 10.25 -16.59
C LYS A 108 1.02 11.09 -16.67
N ALA A 109 0.14 10.83 -17.63
CA ALA A 109 -1.14 11.52 -17.76
C ALA A 109 -2.05 11.22 -16.56
N ALA A 110 -2.16 9.96 -16.14
CA ALA A 110 -2.94 9.56 -14.96
C ALA A 110 -2.40 10.21 -13.67
N GLN A 111 -1.08 10.22 -13.47
CA GLN A 111 -0.45 10.91 -12.35
C GLN A 111 -0.75 12.43 -12.36
N LYS A 112 -0.65 13.07 -13.53
CA LYS A 112 -0.96 14.49 -13.68
C LYS A 112 -2.44 14.77 -13.34
N ALA A 113 -3.36 14.01 -13.92
CA ALA A 113 -4.79 14.16 -13.67
C ALA A 113 -5.14 13.96 -12.19
N ALA A 114 -4.57 12.95 -11.53
CA ALA A 114 -4.79 12.73 -10.10
C ALA A 114 -4.29 13.89 -9.24
N ARG A 115 -3.14 14.49 -9.59
CA ARG A 115 -2.61 15.67 -8.89
C ARG A 115 -3.47 16.91 -9.11
N GLU A 116 -3.98 17.11 -10.32
CA GLU A 116 -4.86 18.23 -10.64
C GLU A 116 -6.19 18.13 -9.89
N ASN A 117 -6.78 16.93 -9.84
CA ASN A 117 -7.98 16.67 -9.05
C ASN A 117 -7.72 16.88 -7.56
N ALA A 118 -6.64 16.33 -7.02
CA ALA A 118 -6.30 16.50 -5.61
C ALA A 118 -6.05 17.98 -5.24
N LEU A 119 -5.46 18.77 -6.14
CA LEU A 119 -5.31 20.21 -5.96
C LEU A 119 -6.67 20.91 -5.90
N ALA A 120 -7.58 20.57 -6.80
CA ALA A 120 -8.93 21.13 -6.82
C ALA A 120 -9.74 20.74 -5.56
N ASP A 121 -9.64 19.48 -5.15
CA ASP A 121 -10.28 18.97 -3.93
C ASP A 121 -9.75 19.69 -2.70
N LYS A 122 -8.42 19.85 -2.59
CA LYS A 122 -7.80 20.57 -1.47
C LYS A 122 -8.23 22.04 -1.43
N TYR A 123 -8.30 22.68 -2.59
CA TYR A 123 -8.80 24.05 -2.71
C TYR A 123 -10.25 24.17 -2.18
N ASN A 124 -11.14 23.27 -2.60
CA ASN A 124 -12.53 23.25 -2.15
C ASN A 124 -12.63 22.96 -0.64
N GLU A 125 -11.83 22.04 -0.13
CA GLU A 125 -11.73 21.75 1.32
C GLU A 125 -11.39 23.02 2.11
N MET A 126 -10.41 23.79 1.65
CA MET A 126 -10.00 25.03 2.34
C MET A 126 -11.10 26.11 2.27
N LEU A 127 -11.84 26.20 1.16
CA LEU A 127 -12.99 27.10 1.08
C LEU A 127 -14.10 26.72 2.07
N LEU A 128 -14.40 25.42 2.20
CA LEU A 128 -15.39 24.92 3.16
C LEU A 128 -14.98 25.18 4.61
N GLN A 129 -13.68 25.27 4.89
CA GLN A 129 -13.13 25.67 6.19
C GLN A 129 -13.17 27.19 6.43
N GLY A 130 -13.73 27.98 5.50
CA GLY A 130 -13.92 29.42 5.66
C GLY A 130 -12.75 30.28 5.16
N ASN A 131 -11.75 29.69 4.48
CA ASN A 131 -10.65 30.47 3.91
C ASN A 131 -11.13 31.32 2.72
N SER A 132 -10.48 32.46 2.50
CA SER A 132 -10.69 33.24 1.28
C SER A 132 -10.19 32.47 0.04
N ARG A 133 -10.67 32.84 -1.14
CA ARG A 133 -10.24 32.19 -2.40
C ARG A 133 -8.73 32.27 -2.61
N SER A 134 -8.10 33.40 -2.29
CA SER A 134 -6.65 33.56 -2.42
C SER A 134 -5.89 32.66 -1.45
N GLU A 135 -6.34 32.59 -0.20
CA GLU A 135 -5.70 31.78 0.83
C GLU A 135 -5.88 30.27 0.57
N ALA A 136 -7.09 29.85 0.22
CA ALA A 136 -7.39 28.47 -0.15
C ALA A 136 -6.51 28.01 -1.33
N LYS A 137 -6.34 28.86 -2.36
CA LYS A 137 -5.48 28.57 -3.51
C LYS A 137 -4.02 28.39 -3.09
N ARG A 138 -3.50 29.32 -2.28
CA ARG A 138 -2.12 29.28 -1.79
C ARG A 138 -1.86 28.00 -0.98
N ILE A 139 -2.74 27.67 -0.04
CA ILE A 139 -2.62 26.46 0.78
C ILE A 139 -2.64 25.21 -0.10
N ALA A 140 -3.57 25.12 -1.06
CA ALA A 140 -3.69 23.96 -1.93
C ALA A 140 -2.44 23.79 -2.84
N GLU A 141 -1.92 24.89 -3.39
CA GLU A 141 -0.69 24.91 -4.21
C GLU A 141 0.55 24.53 -3.39
N ASP A 142 0.65 24.97 -2.14
CA ASP A 142 1.76 24.60 -1.26
C ASP A 142 1.65 23.13 -0.81
N TRP A 143 0.43 22.68 -0.48
CA TRP A 143 0.18 21.29 -0.13
C TRP A 143 0.56 20.35 -1.27
N ILE A 144 0.08 20.56 -2.50
CA ILE A 144 0.30 19.62 -3.61
C ILE A 144 1.79 19.44 -3.97
N LYS A 145 2.65 20.44 -3.70
CA LYS A 145 4.11 20.35 -3.88
C LYS A 145 4.75 19.27 -3.00
N THR A 146 4.14 18.98 -1.85
CA THR A 146 4.64 17.97 -0.90
C THR A 146 4.08 16.57 -1.18
N GLN A 147 3.09 16.46 -2.06
CA GLN A 147 2.38 15.22 -2.33
C GLN A 147 2.93 14.51 -3.58
N ALA A 148 2.72 13.21 -3.67
CA ALA A 148 2.90 12.37 -4.85
C ALA A 148 1.61 11.58 -5.11
N ALA A 149 1.29 11.35 -6.40
CA ALA A 149 0.25 10.41 -6.78
C ALA A 149 0.76 9.00 -6.49
N LEU A 150 0.05 8.26 -5.66
CA LEU A 150 0.46 6.95 -5.17
C LEU A 150 0.06 5.84 -6.13
N HIS A 151 1.00 4.93 -6.34
CA HIS A 151 0.72 3.61 -6.90
C HIS A 151 0.88 2.61 -5.76
N ASP A 152 -0.17 1.84 -5.49
CA ASP A 152 -0.23 0.80 -4.47
C ASP A 152 -0.48 -0.56 -5.16
N PRO A 153 0.57 -1.34 -5.47
CA PRO A 153 1.97 -1.07 -5.18
C PRO A 153 2.63 -0.17 -6.23
N ASP A 154 3.88 0.23 -5.98
CA ASP A 154 4.71 0.99 -6.91
C ASP A 154 4.78 0.25 -8.26
N MET A 155 4.84 0.98 -9.37
CA MET A 155 5.00 0.39 -10.70
C MET A 155 6.28 -0.46 -10.80
N ILE A 156 7.35 -0.10 -10.06
CA ILE A 156 8.54 -0.94 -9.93
C ILE A 156 8.18 -2.31 -9.35
N ALA A 157 7.22 -2.38 -8.43
CA ALA A 157 6.73 -3.60 -7.81
C ALA A 157 5.51 -4.21 -8.51
N GLY A 158 5.28 -3.90 -9.80
CA GLY A 158 4.19 -4.49 -10.57
C GLY A 158 2.84 -3.82 -10.38
N GLY A 159 2.81 -2.59 -9.85
CA GLY A 159 1.61 -1.78 -9.79
C GLY A 159 1.08 -1.37 -11.17
N TYR A 160 -0.24 -1.19 -11.26
CA TYR A 160 -0.86 -0.74 -12.51
C TYR A 160 -0.45 0.70 -12.85
N ALA A 161 -0.05 0.91 -14.10
CA ALA A 161 0.47 2.17 -14.60
C ALA A 161 -0.51 3.36 -14.49
N THR A 162 -1.81 3.11 -14.58
CA THR A 162 -2.85 4.15 -14.62
C THR A 162 -3.75 4.18 -13.38
N LYS A 163 -3.58 3.23 -12.45
CA LYS A 163 -4.39 3.16 -11.22
C LYS A 163 -3.71 3.95 -10.10
N ILE A 164 -4.18 5.16 -9.88
CA ILE A 164 -3.77 5.99 -8.75
C ILE A 164 -4.71 5.70 -7.58
N THR A 165 -4.14 5.40 -6.41
CA THR A 165 -4.90 5.03 -5.20
C THR A 165 -5.08 6.17 -4.22
N GLY A 166 -4.35 7.28 -4.42
CA GLY A 166 -4.51 8.50 -3.65
C GLY A 166 -3.28 9.39 -3.74
N MET A 167 -3.18 10.30 -2.77
CA MET A 167 -2.02 11.17 -2.58
C MET A 167 -1.29 10.81 -1.29
N GLY A 168 0.01 11.09 -1.23
CA GLY A 168 0.81 10.95 -0.02
C GLY A 168 2.11 11.74 -0.07
N ASP A 169 2.82 11.83 1.05
CA ASP A 169 4.11 12.52 1.13
C ASP A 169 5.09 11.97 0.08
N THR A 170 5.60 12.88 -0.75
CA THR A 170 6.46 12.56 -1.90
C THR A 170 7.82 11.99 -1.51
N ARG A 171 8.36 12.39 -0.34
CA ARG A 171 9.66 11.92 0.17
C ARG A 171 9.54 10.48 0.66
N ILE A 172 8.43 10.16 1.33
CA ILE A 172 8.10 8.81 1.75
C ILE A 172 7.91 7.92 0.51
N ASN A 173 7.08 8.34 -0.44
CA ASN A 173 6.83 7.58 -1.67
C ASN A 173 8.13 7.30 -2.45
N SER A 174 8.99 8.31 -2.61
CA SER A 174 10.30 8.16 -3.25
C SER A 174 11.22 7.20 -2.48
N SER A 175 11.17 7.22 -1.16
CA SER A 175 11.95 6.31 -0.31
C SER A 175 11.45 4.87 -0.37
N LEU A 176 10.15 4.63 -0.55
CA LEU A 176 9.60 3.29 -0.78
C LEU A 176 10.00 2.81 -2.18
N GLY A 177 9.77 3.63 -3.21
CA GLY A 177 10.14 3.34 -4.60
C GLY A 177 11.63 3.02 -4.80
N SER A 178 12.53 3.72 -4.11
CA SER A 178 13.97 3.43 -4.20
C SER A 178 14.36 2.10 -3.56
N GLN A 179 13.70 1.72 -2.46
CA GLN A 179 13.97 0.45 -1.78
C GLN A 179 13.56 -0.76 -2.62
N TRP A 180 12.48 -0.64 -3.39
CA TRP A 180 12.01 -1.69 -4.31
C TRP A 180 13.12 -2.19 -5.24
N ARG A 181 13.99 -1.31 -5.74
CA ARG A 181 15.06 -1.69 -6.68
C ARG A 181 16.01 -2.77 -6.15
N SER A 182 16.22 -2.79 -4.84
CA SER A 182 17.09 -3.76 -4.16
C SER A 182 16.36 -5.01 -3.65
N ARG A 183 15.03 -5.06 -3.84
CA ARG A 183 14.13 -6.05 -3.22
C ARG A 183 13.30 -6.82 -4.25
N ILE A 184 13.12 -6.24 -5.44
CA ILE A 184 12.27 -6.81 -6.46
C ILE A 184 12.76 -8.17 -6.97
N SER A 185 14.06 -8.45 -6.86
CA SER A 185 14.63 -9.75 -7.20
C SER A 185 14.17 -10.90 -6.30
N GLU A 186 13.64 -10.60 -5.11
CA GLU A 186 13.02 -11.61 -4.24
C GLU A 186 11.62 -11.99 -4.74
N MET A 187 10.97 -11.11 -5.50
CA MET A 187 9.62 -11.30 -6.03
C MET A 187 9.58 -11.79 -7.48
N ASP A 188 10.63 -11.52 -8.26
CA ASP A 188 10.75 -11.91 -9.67
C ASP A 188 11.26 -13.38 -9.85
N GLN A 189 11.25 -14.20 -8.78
CA GLN A 189 11.73 -15.60 -8.79
C GLN A 189 10.68 -16.60 -9.30
#